data_AF-A0A7R7BRK5-F1
#
_entry.id   AF-A0A7R7BRK5-F1
#
_cell.length_a   1.000
_cell.length_b   1.000
_cell.length_c   1.000
_cell.angle_alpha   90.00
_cell.angle_beta   90.00
_cell.angle_gamma   90.00
#
_symmetry.space_group_name_H-M   'P 1'
#
loop_
_entity.id
_entity.type
_entity.pdbx_description
1 polymer ?
#
loop_
_entity_poly.entity_id
_entity_poly.type
_entity_poly.pdbx_seq_one_letter_code
_entity_poly.pdbx_strand_id
1 'polypeptide(L)'
;MLTTIACNAPKAGNPLADSPQPRSATYTCADGARITIENLGTSVRVLGPDGASEDLPASPANQNSRFGAEHDAIVIDGRDALVMKGGATPLTCTR
;
A
#
# COMPACT_ATOMS: atom_id res chain seq x y z
N MET A 1 -37.67 -0.29 7.08
CA MET A 1 -36.81 0.83 6.65
C MET A 1 -35.43 0.24 6.38
N LEU A 2 -34.99 0.35 5.11
CA LEU A 2 -33.69 0.14 4.47
C LEU A 2 -32.54 -0.55 5.26
N THR A 3 -32.08 -1.76 4.88
CA THR A 3 -31.05 -2.19 3.89
C THR A 3 -29.64 -2.46 4.49
N THR A 4 -29.28 -3.75 4.52
CA THR A 4 -27.95 -4.38 4.32
C THR A 4 -26.68 -3.74 4.89
N ILE A 5 -26.06 -4.43 5.86
CA ILE A 5 -24.60 -4.46 6.04
C ILE A 5 -24.12 -5.81 5.52
N ALA A 6 -23.57 -5.83 4.30
CA ALA A 6 -22.69 -6.92 3.90
C ALA A 6 -21.33 -6.62 4.54
N CYS A 7 -20.99 -7.34 5.61
CA CYS A 7 -19.61 -7.38 6.09
C CYS A 7 -18.76 -7.95 4.96
N ASN A 8 -17.88 -7.13 4.38
CA ASN A 8 -16.85 -7.62 3.46
C ASN A 8 -16.11 -8.77 4.14
N ALA A 9 -16.17 -9.94 3.50
CA ALA A 9 -15.53 -11.14 3.99
C ALA A 9 -14.02 -10.91 4.19
N PRO A 10 -13.39 -11.47 5.23
CA PRO A 10 -11.94 -11.57 5.25
C PRO A 10 -11.56 -12.41 4.05
N LYS A 11 -10.85 -11.82 3.07
CA LYS A 11 -10.15 -12.60 2.05
C LYS A 11 -9.29 -13.60 2.85
N ALA A 12 -9.55 -14.89 2.67
CA ALA A 12 -8.82 -15.94 3.36
C ALA A 12 -7.33 -15.71 3.10
N GLY A 13 -6.66 -15.13 4.10
CA GLY A 13 -5.27 -14.75 4.02
C GLY A 13 -4.46 -16.02 3.82
N ASN A 14 -3.70 -16.08 2.73
CA ASN A 14 -2.69 -17.10 2.59
C ASN A 14 -1.77 -16.97 3.82
N PRO A 15 -1.53 -18.00 4.64
CA PRO A 15 -0.73 -17.87 5.86
C PRO A 15 0.74 -17.50 5.60
N LEU A 16 1.16 -17.43 4.33
CA LEU A 16 2.45 -16.90 3.85
C LEU A 16 2.41 -15.42 3.42
N ALA A 17 1.20 -14.85 3.29
CA ALA A 17 0.94 -13.46 2.90
C ALA A 17 0.76 -12.52 4.13
N ASP A 18 0.64 -13.06 5.34
CA ASP A 18 0.29 -12.25 6.52
C ASP A 18 1.50 -11.63 7.24
N SER A 19 2.67 -11.54 6.59
CA SER A 19 3.80 -10.82 7.17
C SER A 19 3.56 -9.31 7.03
N PRO A 20 3.34 -8.57 8.14
CA PRO A 20 3.10 -7.14 8.09
C PRO A 20 4.26 -6.43 7.37
N GLN A 21 3.97 -5.29 6.76
CA GLN A 21 5.04 -4.47 6.19
C GLN A 21 6.13 -4.20 7.25
N PRO A 22 7.40 -4.53 6.97
CA PRO A 22 8.52 -4.17 7.83
C PRO A 22 8.65 -2.66 8.02
N ARG A 23 9.51 -2.22 8.94
CA ARG A 23 9.80 -0.78 9.12
C ARG A 23 10.30 -0.12 7.83
N SER A 24 11.04 -0.85 7.01
CA SER A 24 11.44 -0.42 5.68
C SER A 24 11.51 -1.65 4.77
N ALA A 25 10.97 -1.55 3.56
CA ALA A 25 11.01 -2.61 2.55
C ALA A 25 11.14 -2.02 1.15
N THR A 26 11.98 -2.65 0.32
CA THR A 26 12.11 -2.29 -1.10
C THR A 26 11.23 -3.19 -1.94
N TYR A 27 10.45 -2.60 -2.85
CA TYR A 27 9.58 -3.30 -3.79
C TYR A 27 10.07 -3.06 -5.22
N THR A 28 9.94 -4.09 -6.06
CA THR A 28 10.14 -3.99 -7.51
C THR A 28 8.78 -4.02 -8.19
N CYS A 29 8.47 -2.95 -8.92
CA CYS A 29 7.21 -2.78 -9.64
C CYS A 29 7.24 -3.46 -11.02
N ALA A 30 6.07 -3.69 -11.60
CA ALA A 30 5.90 -4.37 -12.88
C ALA A 30 6.58 -3.65 -14.06
N ASP A 31 6.82 -2.35 -13.94
CA ASP A 31 7.57 -1.53 -14.89
C ASP A 31 9.11 -1.61 -14.68
N GLY A 32 9.56 -2.38 -13.68
CA GLY A 32 10.95 -2.51 -13.29
C GLY A 32 11.45 -1.44 -12.32
N ALA A 33 10.62 -0.45 -11.97
CA ALA A 33 11.00 0.57 -10.99
C ALA A 33 11.18 -0.06 -9.61
N ARG A 34 12.15 0.46 -8.86
CA ARG A 34 12.35 0.09 -7.45
C ARG A 34 11.95 1.25 -6.57
N ILE A 35 11.10 0.95 -5.59
CA ILE A 35 10.67 1.91 -4.57
C ILE A 35 10.99 1.37 -3.18
N THR A 36 11.20 2.24 -2.22
CA THR A 36 11.31 1.86 -0.81
C THR A 36 10.15 2.43 -0.03
N ILE A 37 9.46 1.59 0.74
CA ILE A 37 8.36 1.99 1.61
C ILE A 37 8.81 1.87 3.05
N GLU A 38 8.77 2.98 3.79
CA GLU A 38 9.05 3.07 5.22
C GLU A 38 7.73 3.19 6.00
N ASN A 39 7.56 2.37 7.03
CA ASN A 39 6.39 2.38 7.90
C ASN A 39 6.62 3.30 9.12
N LEU A 40 5.87 4.40 9.16
CA LEU A 40 5.92 5.42 10.22
C LEU A 40 4.85 5.23 11.31
N GLY A 41 4.02 4.19 11.20
CA GLY A 41 2.96 3.84 12.15
C GLY A 41 1.57 4.00 11.55
N THR A 42 1.12 5.24 11.36
CA THR A 42 -0.19 5.58 10.74
C THR A 42 -0.05 6.16 9.33
N SER A 43 1.17 6.26 8.83
CA SER A 43 1.52 6.69 7.48
C SER A 43 2.70 5.87 6.96
N VAL A 44 2.91 5.94 5.66
CA VAL A 44 4.10 5.40 5.01
C VAL A 44 4.85 6.51 4.30
N ARG A 45 6.17 6.43 4.28
CA ARG A 45 7.01 7.22 3.38
C ARG A 45 7.44 6.37 2.20
N VAL A 46 7.23 6.88 1.00
CA VAL A 46 7.53 6.22 -0.27
C VAL A 46 8.70 6.94 -0.89
N LEU A 47 9.83 6.24 -1.06
CA LEU A 47 11.01 6.73 -1.76
C LEU A 47 11.00 6.16 -3.18
N GLY A 48 10.90 7.06 -4.16
CA GLY A 48 10.96 6.74 -5.58
C GLY A 48 12.38 6.44 -6.08
N PRO A 49 12.51 5.91 -7.32
CA PRO A 49 13.81 5.60 -7.92
C PRO A 49 14.64 6.86 -8.24
N ASP A 50 14.00 8.00 -8.35
CA ASP A 50 14.58 9.33 -8.53
C ASP A 50 15.07 9.96 -7.21
N GLY A 51 14.84 9.28 -6.08
CA GLY A 51 15.18 9.78 -4.74
C GLY A 51 14.16 10.76 -4.17
N ALA A 52 13.07 11.06 -4.89
CA ALA A 52 11.96 11.82 -4.35
C ALA A 52 11.25 10.99 -3.27
N SER A 53 10.80 11.64 -2.19
CA SER A 53 10.05 10.98 -1.14
C SER A 53 8.73 11.66 -0.85
N GLU A 54 7.73 10.86 -0.53
CA GLU A 54 6.38 11.32 -0.25
C GLU A 54 5.78 10.55 0.92
N ASP A 55 5.11 11.27 1.82
CA ASP A 55 4.44 10.70 2.98
C ASP A 55 2.95 10.53 2.70
N LEU A 56 2.48 9.28 2.73
CA LEU A 56 1.08 8.93 2.50
C LEU A 56 0.42 8.49 3.82
N PRO A 57 -0.58 9.22 4.33
CA PRO A 57 -1.32 8.82 5.51
C PRO A 57 -2.22 7.61 5.22
N ALA A 58 -2.54 6.83 6.26
CA ALA A 58 -3.54 5.79 6.15
C ALA A 58 -4.91 6.39 5.75
N SER A 59 -5.55 5.79 4.76
CA SER A 59 -6.85 6.24 4.27
C SER A 59 -7.78 5.06 3.96
N PRO A 60 -8.89 4.89 4.73
CA PRO A 60 -9.28 5.62 5.94
C PRO A 60 -8.25 5.65 7.08
N ALA A 61 -8.41 6.58 8.03
CA ALA A 61 -7.61 6.57 9.25
C ALA A 61 -7.92 5.30 10.08
N ASN A 62 -6.91 4.69 10.72
CA ASN A 62 -6.95 3.46 11.54
C ASN A 62 -6.79 2.11 10.81
N GLN A 63 -6.31 2.10 9.57
CA GLN A 63 -5.87 0.89 8.87
C GLN A 63 -4.38 0.94 8.55
N ASN A 64 -3.79 -0.20 8.22
CA ASN A 64 -2.36 -0.37 7.97
C ASN A 64 -2.05 -0.95 6.58
N SER A 65 -3.07 -1.07 5.71
CA SER A 65 -2.96 -1.69 4.40
C SER A 65 -3.25 -0.75 3.24
N ARG A 66 -3.85 0.42 3.46
CA ARG A 66 -4.07 1.42 2.40
C ARG A 66 -3.71 2.81 2.87
N PHE A 67 -2.93 3.47 2.04
CA PHE A 67 -2.34 4.78 2.27
C PHE A 67 -2.57 5.63 1.03
N GLY A 68 -2.79 6.92 1.21
CA GLY A 68 -2.94 7.81 0.07
C GLY A 68 -3.12 9.27 0.46
N ALA A 69 -2.67 10.14 -0.44
CA ALA A 69 -2.83 11.58 -0.38
C ALA A 69 -3.03 12.10 -1.81
N GLU A 70 -3.89 13.09 -1.99
CA GLU A 70 -4.17 13.69 -3.30
C GLU A 70 -4.51 12.65 -4.40
N HIS A 71 -3.59 12.43 -5.35
CA HIS A 71 -3.72 11.50 -6.47
C HIS A 71 -2.84 10.25 -6.34
N ASP A 72 -2.14 10.13 -5.22
CA ASP A 72 -1.20 9.05 -4.94
C ASP A 72 -1.82 8.07 -3.94
N ALA A 73 -1.68 6.77 -4.19
CA ALA A 73 -2.19 5.74 -3.31
C ALA A 73 -1.32 4.49 -3.34
N ILE A 74 -1.22 3.83 -2.19
CA ILE A 74 -0.57 2.54 -2.03
C ILE A 74 -1.48 1.61 -1.25
N VAL A 75 -1.65 0.40 -1.76
CA VAL A 75 -2.26 -0.72 -1.03
C VAL A 75 -1.19 -1.77 -0.80
N ILE A 76 -0.93 -2.15 0.45
CA ILE A 76 0.01 -3.21 0.82
C ILE A 76 -0.78 -4.44 1.24
N ASP A 77 -0.45 -5.58 0.63
CA ASP A 77 -0.98 -6.90 0.94
C ASP A 77 0.20 -7.87 1.13
N GLY A 78 0.67 -7.98 2.37
CA GLY A 78 1.79 -8.85 2.69
C GLY A 78 3.09 -8.44 2.03
N ARG A 79 3.50 -9.20 1.00
CA ARG A 79 4.72 -9.00 0.19
C ARG A 79 4.47 -8.18 -1.07
N ASP A 80 3.21 -7.97 -1.42
CA ASP A 80 2.79 -7.28 -2.60
C ASP A 80 2.28 -5.88 -2.24
N ALA A 81 2.42 -4.96 -3.18
CA ALA A 81 1.90 -3.62 -3.11
C ALA A 81 1.30 -3.21 -4.45
N LEU A 82 0.18 -2.48 -4.42
CA LEU A 82 -0.36 -1.77 -5.57
C LEU A 82 -0.05 -0.30 -5.41
N VAL A 83 0.70 0.27 -6.34
CA VAL A 83 1.19 1.66 -6.27
C VAL A 83 0.59 2.46 -7.40
N MET A 84 -0.16 3.50 -7.02
CA MET A 84 -0.74 4.47 -7.91
C MET A 84 -0.03 5.80 -7.71
N LYS A 85 0.59 6.33 -8.76
CA LYS A 85 1.23 7.65 -8.74
C LYS A 85 0.45 8.63 -9.59
N GLY A 86 0.12 9.81 -9.07
CA GLY A 86 -0.53 10.89 -9.81
C GLY A 86 -1.83 10.48 -10.55
N GLY A 87 -2.60 9.53 -10.00
CA GLY A 87 -3.86 9.04 -10.58
C GLY A 87 -3.70 8.10 -11.78
N ALA A 88 -2.48 7.64 -12.06
CA ALA A 88 -2.23 6.66 -13.11
C ALA A 88 -2.79 5.26 -12.78
N THR A 89 -2.71 4.32 -13.72
CA THR A 89 -3.07 2.92 -13.44
C THR A 89 -2.16 2.35 -12.34
N PRO A 90 -2.71 1.72 -11.28
CA PRO A 90 -1.90 1.11 -10.24
C PRO A 90 -0.98 0.02 -10.77
N LEU A 91 0.30 0.08 -10.42
CA LEU A 91 1.29 -0.95 -10.72
C LEU A 91 1.39 -1.95 -9.58
N THR A 92 1.49 -3.23 -9.92
CA THR A 92 1.82 -4.27 -8.95
C THR A 92 3.31 -4.25 -8.68
N CYS A 93 3.69 -4.24 -7.41
CA CYS A 93 5.05 -4.27 -6.94
C CYS A 93 5.23 -5.36 -5.89
N THR A 94 6.35 -6.06 -5.93
CA THR A 94 6.63 -7.19 -5.01
C THR A 94 8.00 -6.98 -4.38
N ARG A 95 8.12 -7.28 -3.09
CA ARG A 95 9.39 -7.23 -2.35
C ARG A 95 10.24 -8.48 -2.53
#